data_AF-V9LHX3-F1
#
_entry.id   AF-V9LHX3-F1
#
_cell.length_a   1.000
_cell.length_b   1.000
_cell.length_c   1.000
_cell.angle_alpha   90.00
_cell.angle_beta   90.00
_cell.angle_gamma   90.00
#
_symmetry.space_group_name_H-M   'P 1'
#
loop_
_entity.id
_entity.type
_entity.pdbx_description
1 polymer ?
#
loop_
_entity_poly.entity_id
_entity_poly.type
_entity_poly.pdbx_seq_one_letter_code
_entity_poly.pdbx_strand_id
1 'polypeptide(L)'
;MAFMVKSMVGGQLKNLTGGLGGEEKGEGEKSEAAAQGMTREEFEEYQRQLVEEKMERDATFAQKKAERATLRTHLRDKYRLPKSEMDENQIQLAGGDVELPKELAKMIEEDNEEEAEKDP
;
A
#
# COMPACT_ATOMS: atom_id res chain seq x y z
N MET A 1 -17.70 18.16 -5.98
CA MET A 1 -17.30 18.12 -7.41
C MET A 1 -16.51 16.83 -7.61
N ALA A 2 -16.94 15.96 -8.52
CA ALA A 2 -16.26 14.68 -8.78
C ALA A 2 -15.58 14.75 -10.14
N PHE A 3 -14.25 14.81 -10.16
CA PHE A 3 -13.45 14.65 -11.38
C PHE A 3 -13.13 13.15 -11.55
N MET A 4 -13.94 12.44 -12.33
CA MET A 4 -13.58 11.11 -12.81
C MET A 4 -12.66 11.26 -14.04
N VAL A 5 -11.35 11.08 -13.86
CA VAL A 5 -10.43 10.91 -14.99
C VAL A 5 -10.42 9.43 -15.37
N LYS A 6 -11.30 9.05 -16.29
CA LYS A 6 -11.29 7.76 -16.98
C LYS A 6 -10.27 7.84 -18.13
N SER A 7 -9.04 7.39 -17.92
CA SER A 7 -8.09 7.14 -19.01
C SER A 7 -8.01 5.64 -19.31
N MET A 8 -8.74 5.21 -20.33
CA MET A 8 -8.57 3.92 -21.00
C MET A 8 -8.65 4.14 -22.50
N VAL A 9 -7.49 4.37 -23.14
CA VAL A 9 -7.17 4.16 -24.57
C VAL A 9 -5.62 4.24 -24.59
N GLY A 10 -4.80 3.23 -24.86
CA GLY A 10 -4.93 2.19 -25.88
C GLY A 10 -4.41 2.70 -27.23
N GLY A 11 -3.10 2.89 -27.43
CA GLY A 11 -2.58 3.21 -28.77
C GLY A 11 -1.10 3.59 -28.90
N GLN A 12 -0.30 2.61 -29.35
CA GLN A 12 0.88 2.71 -30.24
C GLN A 12 2.13 3.52 -29.84
N LEU A 13 3.18 2.75 -29.54
CA LEU A 13 4.54 2.87 -30.10
C LEU A 13 4.91 4.23 -30.72
N LYS A 14 5.44 5.15 -29.91
CA LYS A 14 6.20 6.33 -30.36
C LYS A 14 7.67 6.22 -29.95
N ASN A 15 8.34 5.16 -30.35
CA ASN A 15 9.81 5.07 -30.31
C ASN A 15 10.32 4.87 -31.74
N LEU A 16 10.10 5.86 -32.59
CA LEU A 16 10.66 5.87 -33.96
C LEU A 16 10.80 7.32 -34.46
N THR A 17 11.71 8.08 -33.87
CA THR A 17 12.44 9.12 -34.61
C THR A 17 13.71 9.50 -33.86
N GLY A 18 14.82 8.85 -34.24
CA GLY A 18 16.14 9.43 -34.08
C GLY A 18 16.39 10.34 -35.26
N GLY A 19 16.72 11.60 -35.01
CA GLY A 19 17.06 12.57 -36.05
C GLY A 19 17.53 13.88 -35.43
N LEU A 20 18.82 14.17 -35.62
CA LEU A 20 19.50 15.39 -35.21
C LEU A 20 18.85 16.67 -35.77
N GLY A 21 18.94 17.76 -35.00
CA GLY A 21 19.17 19.10 -35.54
C GLY A 21 18.17 20.18 -35.13
N GLY A 22 18.67 21.24 -34.50
CA GLY A 22 18.04 22.57 -34.50
C GLY A 22 18.07 23.31 -33.17
N GLU A 23 19.05 24.19 -33.00
CA GLU A 23 19.14 25.19 -31.92
C GLU A 23 18.01 26.23 -31.98
N GLU A 24 17.52 26.65 -30.80
CA GLU A 24 17.44 28.04 -30.31
C GLU A 24 16.18 28.34 -29.45
N LYS A 25 16.49 28.90 -28.26
CA LYS A 25 15.73 29.90 -27.49
C LYS A 25 14.47 29.48 -26.71
N GLY A 26 14.66 29.48 -25.39
CA GLY A 26 13.60 29.60 -24.41
C GLY A 26 14.13 29.41 -22.98
N GLU A 27 15.01 30.30 -22.52
CA GLU A 27 15.34 30.40 -21.09
C GLU A 27 14.06 30.68 -20.29
N GLY A 28 13.86 29.86 -19.26
CA GLY A 28 12.71 29.89 -18.39
C GLY A 28 12.34 28.47 -18.04
N GLU A 29 13.11 27.84 -17.16
CA GLU A 29 12.65 26.68 -16.40
C GLU A 29 11.36 27.10 -15.69
N LYS A 30 10.22 26.93 -16.36
CA LYS A 30 8.92 26.99 -15.71
C LYS A 30 8.99 25.93 -14.64
N SER A 31 8.88 26.34 -13.37
CA SER A 31 8.84 25.40 -12.25
C SER A 31 7.80 24.30 -12.53
N GLU A 32 8.01 23.09 -12.02
CA GLU A 32 7.04 21.99 -12.19
C GLU A 32 5.62 22.43 -11.77
N ALA A 33 5.52 23.29 -10.75
CA ALA A 33 4.30 24.00 -10.37
C ALA A 33 3.65 24.79 -11.51
N ALA A 34 4.42 25.63 -12.22
CA ALA A 34 3.94 26.42 -13.35
C ALA A 34 3.63 25.56 -14.59
N ALA A 35 4.29 24.42 -14.76
CA ALA A 35 3.98 23.43 -15.81
C ALA A 35 2.66 22.68 -15.53
N GLN A 36 2.32 22.47 -14.26
CA GLN A 36 1.02 21.94 -13.83
C GLN A 36 -0.10 23.00 -13.77
N GLY A 37 0.22 24.28 -13.99
CA GLY A 37 -0.75 25.38 -13.88
C GLY A 37 -1.17 25.72 -12.44
N MET A 38 -0.41 25.26 -11.43
CA MET A 38 -0.61 25.58 -10.02
C MET A 38 0.26 26.76 -9.59
N THR A 39 -0.22 27.51 -8.61
CA THR A 39 0.65 28.41 -7.84
C THR A 39 1.69 27.57 -7.07
N ARG A 40 2.82 28.18 -6.73
CA ARG A 40 3.91 27.49 -6.03
C ARG A 40 3.45 26.89 -4.69
N GLU A 41 2.59 27.60 -3.97
CA GLU A 41 2.05 27.15 -2.68
C GLU A 41 1.12 25.94 -2.84
N GLU A 42 0.23 25.96 -3.83
CA GLU A 42 -0.67 24.83 -4.15
C GLU A 42 0.12 23.58 -4.54
N PHE A 43 1.24 23.73 -5.26
CA PHE A 43 2.09 22.59 -5.64
C PHE A 43 2.81 21.98 -4.43
N GLU A 44 3.29 22.80 -3.50
CA GLU A 44 3.92 22.33 -2.25
C GLU A 44 2.89 21.63 -1.33
N GLU A 45 1.65 22.10 -1.30
CA GLU A 45 0.55 21.41 -0.59
C GLU A 45 0.18 20.08 -1.26
N TYR A 46 0.08 20.05 -2.59
CA TYR A 46 -0.18 18.83 -3.34
C TYR A 46 0.90 17.76 -3.09
N GLN A 47 2.17 18.14 -3.09
CA GLN A 47 3.27 17.22 -2.76
C GLN A 47 3.16 16.70 -1.33
N ARG A 48 2.80 17.57 -0.37
CA ARG A 48 2.57 17.15 1.02
C ARG A 48 1.43 16.13 1.12
N GLN A 49 0.30 16.38 0.46
CA GLN A 49 -0.84 15.45 0.43
C GLN A 49 -0.47 14.10 -0.17
N LEU A 50 0.31 14.07 -1.25
CA LEU A 50 0.78 12.81 -1.84
C LEU A 50 1.66 12.01 -0.89
N VAL A 51 2.52 12.68 -0.13
CA VAL A 51 3.39 12.02 0.86
C VAL A 51 2.55 11.50 2.02
N GLU A 52 1.61 12.29 2.53
CA GLU A 52 0.72 11.89 3.63
C GLU A 52 -0.16 10.70 3.24
N GLU A 53 -0.82 10.74 2.09
CA GLU A 53 -1.64 9.63 1.60
C GLU A 53 -0.80 8.36 1.37
N LYS A 54 0.44 8.53 0.89
CA LYS A 54 1.37 7.41 0.74
C LYS A 54 1.73 6.81 2.11
N MET A 55 2.01 7.65 3.11
CA MET A 55 2.34 7.19 4.46
C MET A 55 1.16 6.45 5.10
N GLU A 56 -0.06 6.97 5.01
CA GLU A 56 -1.26 6.30 5.51
C GLU A 56 -1.48 4.95 4.82
N ARG A 57 -1.37 4.91 3.49
CA ARG A 57 -1.48 3.66 2.74
C ARG A 57 -0.43 2.65 3.17
N ASP A 58 0.84 3.05 3.23
CA ASP A 58 1.95 2.19 3.62
C ASP A 58 1.74 1.63 5.05
N ALA A 59 1.23 2.44 5.98
CA ALA A 59 0.88 2.01 7.33
C ALA A 59 -0.25 0.96 7.33
N THR A 60 -1.35 1.20 6.60
CA THR A 60 -2.44 0.21 6.50
C THR A 60 -1.99 -1.10 5.84
N PHE A 61 -1.11 -1.03 4.85
CA PHE A 61 -0.54 -2.22 4.21
C PHE A 61 0.39 -2.98 5.15
N ALA A 62 1.22 -2.29 5.94
CA ALA A 62 2.07 -2.91 6.95
C ALA A 62 1.23 -3.65 7.99
N GLN A 63 0.18 -3.02 8.50
CA GLN A 63 -0.74 -3.63 9.46
C GLN A 63 -1.40 -4.90 8.89
N LYS A 64 -2.04 -4.81 7.72
CA LYS A 64 -2.70 -5.96 7.08
C LYS A 64 -1.73 -7.11 6.75
N LYS A 65 -0.48 -6.79 6.41
CA LYS A 65 0.56 -7.82 6.17
C LYS A 65 0.91 -8.53 7.47
N ALA A 66 1.07 -7.78 8.55
CA ALA A 66 1.35 -8.33 9.87
C ALA A 66 0.17 -9.18 10.39
N GLU A 67 -1.07 -8.72 10.28
CA GLU A 67 -2.27 -9.51 10.63
C GLU A 67 -2.29 -10.85 9.87
N ARG A 68 -2.02 -10.81 8.57
CA ARG A 68 -1.95 -12.03 7.74
C ARG A 68 -0.78 -12.93 8.15
N ALA A 69 0.34 -12.36 8.57
CA ALA A 69 1.49 -13.12 9.07
C ALA A 69 1.19 -13.77 10.43
N THR A 70 0.46 -13.08 11.31
CA THR A 70 -0.03 -13.63 12.59
C THR A 70 -0.94 -14.83 12.35
N LEU A 71 -1.92 -14.71 11.46
CA LEU A 71 -2.81 -15.83 11.07
C LEU A 71 -2.02 -17.04 10.55
N ARG A 72 -1.05 -16.79 9.67
CA ARG A 72 -0.17 -17.80 9.11
C ARG A 72 0.71 -18.48 10.18
N THR A 73 1.12 -17.74 11.21
CA THR A 73 1.89 -18.27 12.34
C THR A 73 1.02 -19.20 13.18
N HIS A 74 -0.20 -18.77 13.51
CA HIS A 74 -1.16 -19.57 14.25
C HIS A 74 -1.49 -20.91 13.57
N LEU A 75 -1.72 -20.90 12.25
CA LEU A 75 -1.97 -22.12 11.50
C LEU A 75 -0.75 -23.05 11.49
N ARG A 76 0.47 -22.51 11.39
CA ARG A 76 1.68 -23.34 11.47
C ARG A 76 1.81 -24.00 12.82
N ASP A 77 1.57 -23.28 13.90
CA ASP A 77 1.63 -23.84 15.26
C ASP A 77 0.56 -24.93 15.44
N LYS A 78 -0.69 -24.68 14.99
CA LYS A 78 -1.80 -25.66 15.03
C LYS A 78 -1.45 -26.98 14.35
N TYR A 79 -0.80 -26.92 13.18
CA TYR A 79 -0.43 -28.10 12.39
C TYR A 79 1.02 -28.55 12.57
N ARG A 80 1.74 -28.00 13.56
CA ARG A 80 3.16 -28.31 13.87
C ARG A 80 4.09 -28.16 12.66
N LEU A 81 3.82 -27.15 11.83
CA LEU A 81 4.65 -26.80 10.68
C LEU A 81 5.83 -25.93 11.11
N PRO A 82 6.96 -25.97 10.38
CA PRO A 82 8.11 -25.10 10.65
C PRO A 82 7.73 -23.61 10.57
N LYS A 83 8.30 -22.82 11.48
CA LYS A 83 8.14 -21.36 11.52
C LYS A 83 8.71 -20.69 10.27
N SER A 84 8.22 -19.48 9.99
CA SER A 84 8.61 -18.69 8.82
C SER A 84 9.22 -17.37 9.26
N GLU A 85 10.52 -17.20 9.03
CA GLU A 85 11.25 -15.96 9.34
C GLU A 85 10.64 -14.75 8.62
N MET A 86 10.11 -14.96 7.41
CA MET A 86 9.43 -13.92 6.63
C MET A 86 8.16 -13.40 7.33
N ASP A 87 7.45 -14.28 8.04
CA ASP A 87 6.23 -13.91 8.76
C ASP A 87 6.59 -13.19 10.06
N GLU A 88 7.61 -13.66 10.77
CA GLU A 88 8.17 -12.99 11.96
C GLU A 88 8.63 -11.56 11.62
N ASN A 89 9.33 -11.38 10.50
CA ASN A 89 9.76 -10.06 10.03
C ASN A 89 8.57 -9.13 9.73
N GLN A 90 7.51 -9.64 9.10
CA GLN A 90 6.31 -8.85 8.80
C GLN A 90 5.58 -8.39 10.06
N ILE A 91 5.55 -9.22 11.11
CA ILE A 91 4.96 -8.88 12.40
C ILE A 91 5.82 -7.84 13.13
N GLN A 92 7.14 -8.02 13.15
CA GLN A 92 8.08 -7.06 13.76
C GLN A 92 8.03 -5.68 13.10
N LEU A 93 7.94 -5.63 11.76
CA LEU A 93 7.85 -4.38 10.99
C LEU A 93 6.63 -3.52 11.37
N ALA A 94 5.55 -4.13 11.85
CA ALA A 94 4.34 -3.45 12.29
C ALA A 94 4.33 -3.11 13.79
N GLY A 95 5.44 -3.33 14.51
CA GLY A 95 5.54 -3.05 15.95
C GLY A 95 5.45 -4.29 16.84
N GLY A 96 5.50 -5.50 16.28
CA GLY A 96 5.66 -6.76 17.02
C GLY A 96 4.38 -7.32 17.64
N ASP A 97 3.44 -6.47 18.05
CA ASP A 97 2.15 -6.89 18.64
C ASP A 97 1.00 -6.48 17.72
N VAL A 98 0.74 -7.31 16.71
CA VAL A 98 -0.38 -7.13 15.80
C VAL A 98 -1.49 -8.07 16.21
N GLU A 99 -2.46 -7.51 16.92
CA GLU A 99 -3.67 -8.19 17.34
C GLU A 99 -4.43 -8.72 16.12
N LEU A 100 -5.06 -9.89 16.29
CA LEU A 100 -5.95 -10.44 15.27
C LEU A 100 -7.11 -9.45 15.02
N PRO A 101 -7.52 -9.23 13.76
CA PRO A 101 -8.71 -8.45 13.47
C PRO A 101 -9.89 -8.92 14.33
N LYS A 102 -10.62 -7.98 14.93
CA LYS A 102 -11.67 -8.26 15.94
C LYS A 102 -12.68 -9.30 15.48
N GLU A 103 -13.06 -9.27 14.21
CA GLU A 103 -14.00 -10.24 13.63
C GLU A 103 -13.43 -11.67 13.61
N LEU A 104 -12.14 -11.82 13.31
CA LEU A 104 -11.45 -13.11 13.31
C LEU A 104 -11.19 -13.61 14.74
N ALA A 105 -10.85 -12.70 15.66
CA ALA A 105 -10.72 -13.05 17.08
C ALA A 105 -12.03 -13.63 17.63
N LYS A 106 -13.17 -12.98 17.32
CA LYS A 106 -14.50 -13.45 17.71
C LYS A 106 -14.86 -14.82 17.12
N MET A 107 -14.56 -15.04 15.85
CA MET A 107 -14.81 -16.34 15.19
C MET A 107 -14.00 -17.48 15.84
N ILE A 108 -12.76 -17.21 16.25
CA ILE A 108 -11.92 -18.20 16.95
C ILE A 108 -12.46 -18.49 18.36
N GLU A 109 -12.94 -17.46 19.07
CA GLU A 109 -13.57 -17.65 20.38
C GLU A 109 -14.82 -18.52 20.26
N GLU A 110 -15.70 -18.22 19.30
CA GLU A 110 -16.91 -19.01 19.03
C GLU A 110 -16.58 -20.47 18.66
N ASP A 111 -15.63 -20.70 17.74
CA ASP A 111 -15.19 -22.06 17.37
C ASP A 111 -14.61 -22.83 18.57
N ASN A 112 -13.84 -22.18 19.45
CA ASN A 112 -13.25 -22.84 20.62
C ASN A 112 -14.31 -23.20 21.67
N GLU A 113 -15.33 -22.35 21.86
CA GLU A 113 -16.47 -22.63 22.73
C GLU A 113 -17.27 -23.84 22.20
N GLU A 114 -17.55 -23.88 20.90
CA GLU A 114 -18.27 -25.01 20.28
C GLU A 114 -17.52 -26.35 20.38
N GLU A 115 -16.18 -26.34 20.22
CA GLU A 115 -15.37 -27.55 20.37
C GLU A 115 -15.27 -27.99 21.83
N ALA A 116 -15.22 -27.05 22.79
CA ALA A 116 -15.23 -27.35 24.22
C ALA A 116 -16.58 -27.94 24.70
N GLU A 117 -17.69 -27.57 24.08
CA GLU A 117 -19.01 -28.19 24.35
C GLU A 117 -19.15 -29.60 23.73
N LYS A 118 -18.35 -29.93 22.71
CA LYS A 118 -18.40 -31.23 22.01
C LYS A 118 -17.50 -32.31 22.61
N ASP A 119 -16.45 -31.95 23.34
CA ASP A 119 -15.61 -32.89 24.09
C ASP A 119 -16.18 -33.10 25.52
N PRO A 120 -16.83 -34.24 25.84
CA PRO A 120 -17.43 -34.51 27.16
C PRO A 120 -16.43 -34.88 28.26
#